data_AF-A0A7C6ZB94-F1
#
_entry.id   AF-A0A7C6ZB94-F1
#
_cell.length_a   1.000
_cell.length_b   1.000
_cell.length_c   1.000
_cell.angle_alpha   90.00
_cell.angle_beta   90.00
_cell.angle_gamma   90.00
#
_symmetry.space_group_name_H-M   'P 1'
#
loop_
_entity.id
_entity.type
_entity.pdbx_description
1 polymer ?
#
loop_
_entity_poly.entity_id
_entity_poly.type
_entity_poly.pdbx_seq_one_letter_code
_entity_poly.pdbx_strand_id
1 'polypeptide(L)'
;MSGKGAQLLAMVVAGEGYALEVIGYSERGAVNALVYELKYRAPQLLAQLLSKALWPFTQGPDIRQETDITVLVEQSLSDFGDADLIFLWENPGTDSKGLIFCEVKRGTDWTLAKQWADFLTGVRDNDSRVCSNLFGQLYLKMSYVQAAKQGVLEEGIALDPPFHKREGKATRKIGSNPVVQRASNQISSHLSTVHYLIVAPEECGPGVTSVLETARQYKRAPPYWDYSSAGYLSWPQIAAFAQEHGLRHFQRVLEHNQGQVF
;
A
#
# COMPACT_ATOMS: atom_id res chain seq x y z
N MET A 1 15.27 20.94 -43.98
CA MET A 1 15.09 19.56 -43.48
C MET A 1 16.05 19.38 -42.32
N SER A 2 15.68 19.75 -41.09
CA SER A 2 14.90 18.97 -40.11
C SER A 2 15.69 17.78 -39.55
N GLY A 3 16.05 17.88 -38.28
CA GLY A 3 16.67 16.79 -37.52
C GLY A 3 17.10 17.25 -36.12
N LYS A 4 16.16 17.74 -35.30
CA LYS A 4 16.34 17.74 -33.84
C LYS A 4 16.30 16.29 -33.35
N GLY A 5 17.19 15.92 -32.43
CA GLY A 5 17.12 14.66 -31.69
C GLY A 5 17.86 14.80 -30.37
N ALA A 6 17.13 15.13 -29.32
CA ALA A 6 17.55 14.97 -27.93
C ALA A 6 17.27 13.51 -27.50
N GLN A 7 18.13 12.96 -26.61
CA GLN A 7 17.80 11.97 -25.57
C GLN A 7 19.12 11.58 -24.87
N LEU A 8 19.50 12.23 -23.76
CA LEU A 8 19.17 11.95 -22.36
C LEU A 8 19.52 10.52 -21.87
N LEU A 9 20.59 10.50 -21.07
CA LEU A 9 21.02 9.58 -20.02
C LEU A 9 20.70 8.08 -20.16
N ALA A 10 21.70 7.35 -20.68
CA ALA A 10 22.01 6.02 -20.18
C ALA A 10 22.70 6.15 -18.82
N MET A 11 22.16 5.52 -17.78
CA MET A 11 22.94 5.19 -16.58
C MET A 11 22.96 3.67 -16.43
N VAL A 12 23.61 3.02 -17.40
CA VAL A 12 24.22 1.71 -17.19
C VAL A 12 25.67 2.02 -16.82
N VAL A 13 26.00 2.06 -15.53
CA VAL A 13 27.40 1.98 -15.11
C VAL A 13 27.80 0.51 -15.24
N ALA A 14 28.06 0.08 -16.48
CA ALA A 14 28.83 -1.12 -16.75
C ALA A 14 30.31 -0.73 -16.60
N GLY A 15 30.78 -0.70 -15.36
CA GLY A 15 32.21 -0.78 -15.10
C GLY A 15 32.64 -2.23 -15.29
N GLU A 16 33.69 -2.44 -16.07
CA GLU A 16 34.36 -3.74 -16.19
C GLU A 16 34.64 -4.29 -14.78
N GLY A 17 34.05 -5.45 -14.44
CA GLY A 17 34.51 -6.29 -13.33
C GLY A 17 33.71 -6.28 -12.01
N TYR A 18 32.60 -5.54 -11.87
CA TYR A 18 31.83 -5.59 -10.61
C TYR A 18 30.34 -5.83 -10.84
N ALA A 19 29.86 -7.01 -10.41
CA ALA A 19 28.44 -7.29 -10.23
C ALA A 19 28.04 -6.93 -8.79
N LEU A 20 27.18 -5.93 -8.63
CA LEU A 20 26.54 -5.62 -7.35
C LEU A 20 25.13 -6.20 -7.35
N GLU A 21 24.87 -7.14 -6.45
CA GLU A 21 23.54 -7.70 -6.22
C GLU A 21 23.04 -7.28 -4.83
N VAL A 22 21.81 -6.77 -4.77
CA VAL A 22 21.15 -6.34 -3.53
C VAL A 22 19.91 -7.21 -3.35
N ILE A 23 19.89 -8.06 -2.34
CA ILE A 23 18.74 -8.91 -2.02
C ILE A 23 18.19 -8.47 -0.66
N GLY A 24 16.94 -8.02 -0.64
CA GLY A 24 16.26 -7.62 0.58
C GLY A 24 15.67 -8.83 1.32
N TYR A 25 15.84 -8.84 2.64
CA TYR A 25 15.15 -9.75 3.56
C TYR A 25 13.95 -9.01 4.15
N SER A 26 12.72 -9.48 3.86
CA SER A 26 11.39 -9.02 4.32
C SER A 26 10.39 -8.81 3.18
N GLU A 27 9.11 -8.76 3.53
CA GLU A 27 8.01 -8.33 2.67
C GLU A 27 8.25 -6.94 2.09
N ARG A 28 8.79 -6.00 2.88
CA ARG A 28 9.16 -4.66 2.43
C ARG A 28 10.32 -4.70 1.45
N GLY A 29 11.34 -5.52 1.73
CA GLY A 29 12.45 -5.76 0.82
C GLY A 29 11.99 -6.28 -0.55
N ALA A 30 11.06 -7.23 -0.56
CA ALA A 30 10.47 -7.77 -1.79
C ALA A 30 9.67 -6.72 -2.56
N VAL A 31 8.81 -5.95 -1.90
CA VAL A 31 8.04 -4.89 -2.54
C VAL A 31 8.93 -3.76 -3.05
N ASN A 32 9.98 -3.38 -2.31
CA ASN A 32 10.95 -2.38 -2.75
C ASN A 32 11.67 -2.85 -4.02
N ALA A 33 12.12 -4.11 -4.06
CA ALA A 33 12.76 -4.69 -5.24
C ALA A 33 11.83 -4.66 -6.47
N LEU A 34 10.55 -4.98 -6.29
CA LEU A 34 9.54 -4.88 -7.34
C LEU A 34 9.39 -3.45 -7.87
N VAL A 35 9.17 -2.49 -6.97
CA VAL A 35 8.94 -1.08 -7.35
C VAL A 35 10.17 -0.50 -8.04
N TYR A 36 11.38 -0.77 -7.55
CA TYR A 36 12.60 -0.29 -8.18
C TYR A 36 12.85 -0.94 -9.55
N GLU A 37 12.62 -2.25 -9.69
CA GLU A 37 12.76 -2.90 -11.00
C GLU A 37 11.75 -2.33 -12.00
N LEU A 38 10.49 -2.16 -11.61
CA LEU A 38 9.46 -1.53 -12.44
C LEU A 38 9.87 -0.11 -12.85
N LYS A 39 10.31 0.73 -11.90
CA LYS A 39 10.73 2.12 -12.16
C LYS A 39 11.79 2.21 -13.26
N TYR A 40 12.82 1.36 -13.21
CA TYR A 40 13.96 1.47 -14.12
C TYR A 40 13.82 0.67 -15.41
N ARG A 41 13.01 -0.37 -15.44
CA ARG A 41 12.88 -1.24 -16.62
C ARG A 41 11.59 -1.05 -17.39
N ALA A 42 10.47 -0.88 -16.69
CA ALA A 42 9.15 -0.94 -17.31
C ALA A 42 8.08 -0.25 -16.44
N PRO A 43 8.15 1.08 -16.26
CA PRO A 43 7.24 1.80 -15.37
C PRO A 43 5.75 1.60 -15.75
N GLN A 44 5.45 1.42 -17.03
CA GLN A 44 4.12 1.13 -17.55
C GLN A 44 3.51 -0.18 -17.03
N LEU A 45 4.33 -1.12 -16.55
CA LEU A 45 3.85 -2.39 -15.99
C LEU A 45 3.26 -2.23 -14.58
N LEU A 46 3.55 -1.13 -13.88
CA LEU A 46 2.95 -0.90 -12.56
C LEU A 46 1.42 -0.76 -12.66
N ALA A 47 0.93 -0.01 -13.64
CA ALA A 47 -0.50 0.11 -13.93
C ALA A 47 -1.13 -1.26 -14.23
N GLN A 48 -0.44 -2.08 -15.03
CA GLN A 48 -0.90 -3.42 -15.37
C GLN A 48 -0.90 -4.38 -14.18
N LEU A 49 0.04 -4.25 -13.25
CA LEU A 49 0.06 -5.03 -12.02
C LEU A 49 -1.11 -4.65 -11.11
N LEU A 50 -1.33 -3.34 -10.90
CA LEU A 50 -2.39 -2.85 -10.03
C LEU A 50 -3.79 -3.23 -10.55
N SER A 51 -3.96 -3.36 -11.88
CA SER A 51 -5.22 -3.82 -12.47
C SER A 51 -5.50 -5.32 -12.26
N LYS A 52 -4.52 -6.11 -11.80
CA LYS A 52 -4.73 -7.50 -11.38
C LYS A 52 -5.33 -7.64 -9.98
N ALA A 53 -5.34 -6.56 -9.20
CA ALA A 53 -5.92 -6.59 -7.86
C ALA A 53 -7.43 -6.85 -7.91
N LEU A 54 -7.90 -7.66 -6.97
CA LEU A 54 -9.32 -7.88 -6.73
C LEU A 54 -9.91 -6.67 -6.00
N TRP A 55 -10.93 -6.06 -6.60
CA TRP A 55 -11.73 -4.99 -5.99
C TRP A 55 -13.18 -5.47 -5.87
N PRO A 56 -13.58 -6.11 -4.76
CA PRO A 56 -14.87 -6.82 -4.68
C PRO A 56 -16.09 -5.89 -4.60
N PHE A 57 -15.91 -4.61 -4.28
CA PHE A 57 -17.01 -3.68 -4.01
C PHE A 57 -17.01 -2.42 -4.88
N THR A 58 -15.98 -2.25 -5.72
CA THR A 58 -15.79 -1.11 -6.62
C THR A 58 -15.14 -1.59 -7.92
N GLN A 59 -15.04 -0.72 -8.92
CA GLN A 59 -14.26 -1.02 -10.14
C GLN A 59 -12.74 -0.88 -9.93
N GLY A 60 -12.30 -0.56 -8.70
CA GLY A 60 -10.92 -0.20 -8.42
C GLY A 60 -10.53 1.20 -8.91
N PRO A 61 -9.24 1.55 -8.81
CA PRO A 61 -8.73 2.84 -9.26
C PRO A 61 -8.73 2.94 -10.80
N ASP A 62 -9.08 4.10 -11.36
CA ASP A 62 -9.03 4.41 -12.80
C ASP A 62 -7.57 4.64 -13.24
N ILE A 63 -6.76 3.57 -13.19
CA ILE A 63 -5.37 3.57 -13.64
C ILE A 63 -5.31 3.01 -15.06
N ARG A 64 -4.80 3.83 -15.97
CA ARG A 64 -4.63 3.59 -17.41
C ARG A 64 -3.16 3.38 -17.73
N GLN A 65 -2.87 3.06 -18.98
CA GLN A 65 -1.49 2.80 -19.42
C GLN A 65 -0.61 4.05 -19.35
N GLU A 66 -1.18 5.24 -19.58
CA GLU A 66 -0.51 6.54 -19.59
C GLU A 66 -0.59 7.28 -18.25
N THR A 67 -1.09 6.62 -17.19
CA THR A 67 -1.21 7.23 -15.86
C THR A 67 0.16 7.54 -15.27
N ASP A 68 0.34 8.77 -14.79
CA ASP A 68 1.50 9.14 -14.00
C ASP A 68 1.32 8.61 -12.58
N ILE A 69 2.28 7.80 -12.10
CA ILE A 69 2.24 7.19 -10.76
C ILE A 69 3.50 7.60 -9.98
N THR A 70 3.28 8.29 -8.87
CA THR A 70 4.30 8.52 -7.84
C THR A 70 4.16 7.45 -6.76
N VAL A 71 5.27 6.80 -6.40
CA VAL A 71 5.31 5.78 -5.33
C VAL A 71 6.05 6.34 -4.13
N LEU A 72 5.39 6.39 -2.98
CA LEU A 72 6.01 6.66 -1.69
C LEU A 72 6.26 5.32 -0.99
N VAL A 73 7.51 5.04 -0.66
CA VAL A 73 7.96 3.76 -0.09
C VAL A 73 8.18 3.92 1.41
N GLU A 74 7.61 3.01 2.21
CA GLU A 74 7.74 3.01 3.68
C GLU A 74 7.43 4.38 4.30
N GLN A 75 6.41 5.06 3.78
CA GLN A 75 6.12 6.44 4.15
C GLN A 75 5.43 6.48 5.51
N SER A 76 6.09 7.14 6.47
CA SER A 76 5.48 7.41 7.77
C SER A 76 4.35 8.43 7.67
N LEU A 77 3.23 8.14 8.35
CA LEU A 77 2.13 9.08 8.58
C LEU A 77 2.06 9.48 10.06
N SER A 78 3.20 9.41 10.75
CA SER A 78 3.35 9.61 12.20
C SER A 78 2.35 8.77 12.99
N ASP A 79 1.33 9.40 13.57
CA ASP A 79 0.46 8.73 14.53
C ASP A 79 -0.50 7.81 13.82
N PHE A 80 -0.69 7.93 12.51
CA PHE A 80 -1.52 7.02 11.72
C PHE A 80 -0.76 5.79 11.21
N GLY A 81 0.45 5.57 11.74
CA GLY A 81 1.34 4.48 11.35
C GLY A 81 1.98 4.69 9.99
N ASP A 82 2.91 3.81 9.65
CA ASP A 82 3.60 3.85 8.36
C ASP A 82 2.79 3.05 7.33
N ALA A 83 2.86 3.43 6.07
CA ALA A 83 2.33 2.63 4.95
C ALA A 83 3.50 1.96 4.25
N ASP A 84 3.37 0.68 3.89
CA ASP A 84 4.45 -0.02 3.19
C ASP A 84 4.65 0.58 1.78
N LEU A 85 3.56 0.88 1.06
CA LEU A 85 3.57 1.75 -0.11
C LEU A 85 2.37 2.70 -0.13
N ILE A 86 2.55 3.84 -0.79
CA ILE A 86 1.46 4.72 -1.22
C ILE A 86 1.65 5.01 -2.71
N PHE A 87 0.64 4.69 -3.51
CA PHE A 87 0.59 5.08 -4.92
C PHE A 87 -0.25 6.33 -5.05
N LEU A 88 0.32 7.42 -5.57
CA LEU A 88 -0.40 8.61 -5.99
C LEU A 88 -0.48 8.56 -7.51
N TRP A 89 -1.69 8.61 -8.07
CA TRP A 89 -1.89 8.48 -9.51
C TRP A 89 -2.65 9.67 -10.07
N GLU A 90 -2.25 10.10 -11.26
CA GLU A 90 -2.90 11.18 -12.02
C GLU A 90 -3.00 10.77 -13.50
N ASN A 91 -4.19 10.93 -14.09
CA ASN A 91 -4.40 10.68 -15.52
C ASN A 91 -4.15 11.96 -16.32
N PRO A 92 -3.08 12.02 -17.15
CA PRO A 92 -2.74 13.24 -17.87
C PRO A 92 -3.88 13.77 -18.73
N GLY A 93 -4.08 15.10 -18.69
CA GLY A 93 -5.14 15.77 -19.46
C GLY A 93 -6.55 15.59 -18.90
N THR A 94 -6.70 15.06 -17.68
CA THR A 94 -7.98 14.93 -16.97
C THR A 94 -7.84 15.38 -15.51
N ASP A 95 -8.97 15.62 -14.84
CA ASP A 95 -9.01 15.83 -13.38
C ASP A 95 -9.05 14.50 -12.59
N SER A 96 -8.95 13.36 -13.27
CA SER A 96 -8.99 12.03 -12.65
C SER A 96 -7.66 11.74 -11.97
N LYS A 97 -7.68 11.75 -10.64
CA LYS A 97 -6.55 11.40 -9.77
C LYS A 97 -7.00 10.74 -8.49
N GLY A 98 -6.08 10.07 -7.82
CA GLY A 98 -6.37 9.39 -6.58
C GLY A 98 -5.13 8.82 -5.91
N LEU A 99 -5.38 8.03 -4.87
CA LEU A 99 -4.32 7.31 -4.18
C LEU A 99 -4.74 5.91 -3.73
N ILE A 100 -3.73 5.07 -3.53
CA ILE A 100 -3.87 3.73 -2.97
C ILE A 100 -2.89 3.60 -1.80
N PHE A 101 -3.40 3.36 -0.59
CA PHE A 101 -2.56 2.87 0.51
C PHE A 101 -2.37 1.36 0.36
N CYS A 102 -1.14 0.89 0.50
CA CYS A 102 -0.81 -0.53 0.42
C CYS A 102 -0.24 -1.02 1.74
N GLU A 103 -0.84 -2.09 2.29
CA GLU A 103 -0.34 -2.81 3.45
C GLU A 103 0.05 -4.23 3.04
N VAL A 104 1.30 -4.58 3.30
CA VAL A 104 1.92 -5.81 2.81
C VAL A 104 2.09 -6.77 3.97
N LYS A 105 1.76 -8.04 3.74
CA LYS A 105 1.88 -9.13 4.72
C LYS A 105 2.60 -10.32 4.11
N ARG A 106 3.18 -11.15 4.97
CA ARG A 106 3.91 -12.36 4.60
C ARG A 106 3.67 -13.49 5.61
N GLY A 107 4.10 -14.69 5.25
CA GLY A 107 4.14 -15.86 6.11
C GLY A 107 3.19 -16.97 5.65
N THR A 108 3.68 -18.21 5.71
CA THR A 108 2.99 -19.43 5.26
C THR A 108 1.64 -19.65 5.95
N ASP A 109 1.52 -19.28 7.22
CA ASP A 109 0.33 -19.48 8.04
C ASP A 109 -0.54 -18.21 8.15
N TRP A 110 -0.23 -17.20 7.34
CA TRP A 110 -0.98 -15.96 7.33
C TRP A 110 -2.25 -16.13 6.49
N THR A 111 -3.40 -15.81 7.08
CA THR A 111 -4.68 -15.72 6.36
C THR A 111 -5.43 -14.46 6.77
N LEU A 112 -6.21 -13.92 5.85
CA LEU A 112 -7.03 -12.75 6.10
C LEU A 112 -8.10 -13.05 7.17
N ALA A 113 -8.64 -14.26 7.18
CA ALA A 113 -9.60 -14.72 8.18
C ALA A 113 -9.02 -14.70 9.60
N LYS A 114 -7.77 -15.19 9.78
CA LYS A 114 -7.08 -15.14 11.08
C LYS A 114 -6.83 -13.70 11.51
N GLN A 115 -6.35 -12.84 10.61
CA GLN A 115 -6.16 -11.43 10.92
C GLN A 115 -7.46 -10.74 11.34
N TRP A 116 -8.59 -11.10 10.73
CA TRP A 116 -9.89 -10.57 11.10
C TRP A 116 -10.34 -11.04 12.48
N ALA A 117 -10.18 -12.33 12.79
CA ALA A 117 -10.50 -12.87 14.11
C ALA A 117 -9.64 -12.25 15.23
N ASP A 118 -8.34 -12.07 14.97
CA ASP A 118 -7.40 -11.42 15.87
C ASP A 118 -7.77 -9.94 16.08
N PHE A 119 -8.18 -9.24 15.02
CA PHE A 119 -8.67 -7.87 15.10
C PHE A 119 -9.91 -7.77 16.00
N LEU A 120 -10.92 -8.61 15.78
CA LEU A 120 -12.15 -8.60 16.57
C LEU A 120 -11.88 -8.88 18.05
N THR A 121 -10.96 -9.81 18.32
CA THR A 121 -10.51 -10.13 19.68
C THR A 121 -9.82 -8.93 20.32
N GLY A 122 -8.87 -8.31 19.61
CA GLY A 122 -8.15 -7.13 20.11
C GLY A 122 -9.06 -5.93 20.37
N VAL A 123 -10.04 -5.66 19.50
CA VAL A 123 -11.04 -4.61 19.73
C VAL A 123 -11.89 -4.90 20.97
N ARG A 124 -12.39 -6.13 21.12
CA ARG A 124 -13.21 -6.53 22.27
C ARG A 124 -12.45 -6.39 23.59
N ASP A 125 -11.18 -6.78 23.59
CA ASP A 125 -10.35 -6.83 24.79
C ASP A 125 -9.63 -5.48 25.04
N ASN A 126 -9.94 -4.45 24.26
CA ASN A 126 -9.31 -3.13 24.29
C ASN A 126 -7.77 -3.19 24.22
N ASP A 127 -7.25 -4.10 23.39
CA ASP A 127 -5.83 -4.34 23.23
C ASP A 127 -5.23 -3.40 22.17
N SER A 128 -4.36 -2.49 22.63
CA SER A 128 -3.64 -1.55 21.75
C SER A 128 -2.84 -2.20 20.62
N ARG A 129 -2.46 -3.49 20.75
CA ARG A 129 -1.77 -4.25 19.69
C ARG A 129 -2.61 -4.41 18.44
N VAL A 130 -3.94 -4.19 18.51
CA VAL A 130 -4.80 -4.18 17.32
C VAL A 130 -4.34 -3.14 16.29
N CYS A 131 -3.68 -2.05 16.70
CA CYS A 131 -3.13 -1.07 15.77
C CYS A 131 -2.00 -1.61 14.89
N SER A 132 -1.41 -2.75 15.24
CA SER A 132 -0.39 -3.45 14.44
C SER A 132 -0.96 -4.60 13.59
N ASN A 133 -2.23 -4.95 13.81
CA ASN A 133 -2.96 -5.90 12.97
C ASN A 133 -3.32 -5.24 11.63
N LEU A 134 -3.41 -6.02 10.54
CA LEU A 134 -3.75 -5.53 9.21
C LEU A 134 -4.98 -4.60 9.20
N PHE A 135 -6.07 -5.01 9.84
CA PHE A 135 -7.32 -4.25 9.84
C PHE A 135 -7.21 -2.97 10.67
N GLY A 136 -6.45 -3.00 11.76
CA GLY A 136 -6.14 -1.80 12.53
C GLY A 136 -5.27 -0.81 11.75
N GLN A 137 -4.25 -1.29 11.04
CA GLN A 137 -3.39 -0.45 10.21
C GLN A 137 -4.18 0.24 9.09
N LEU A 138 -5.01 -0.50 8.37
CA LEU A 138 -5.90 0.07 7.35
C LEU A 138 -6.90 1.06 7.94
N TYR A 139 -7.48 0.76 9.10
CA TYR A 139 -8.34 1.69 9.83
C TYR A 139 -7.62 3.00 10.17
N LEU A 140 -6.35 2.95 10.56
CA LEU A 140 -5.55 4.15 10.79
C LEU A 140 -5.33 4.96 9.51
N LYS A 141 -5.23 4.33 8.33
CA LYS A 141 -5.19 5.04 7.04
C LYS A 141 -6.52 5.69 6.69
N MET A 142 -7.63 5.02 6.97
CA MET A 142 -8.97 5.59 6.81
C MET A 142 -9.14 6.82 7.72
N SER A 143 -8.70 6.70 8.97
CA SER A 143 -8.68 7.79 9.94
C SER A 143 -7.81 8.97 9.47
N TYR A 144 -6.61 8.68 8.94
CA TYR A 144 -5.74 9.68 8.31
C TYR A 144 -6.45 10.42 7.18
N VAL A 145 -7.10 9.69 6.27
CA VAL A 145 -7.82 10.28 5.13
C VAL A 145 -8.93 11.21 5.60
N GLN A 146 -9.67 10.84 6.64
CA GLN A 146 -10.72 11.69 7.19
C GLN A 146 -10.16 12.95 7.83
N ALA A 147 -9.07 12.84 8.61
CA ALA A 147 -8.38 14.00 9.17
C ALA A 147 -7.86 14.94 8.07
N ALA A 148 -7.32 14.38 6.98
CA ALA A 148 -6.83 15.13 5.83
C ALA A 148 -7.95 15.86 5.09
N LYS A 149 -9.09 15.19 4.83
CA LYS A 149 -10.27 15.79 4.19
C LYS A 149 -10.89 16.91 5.03
N GLN A 150 -10.80 16.82 6.34
CA GLN A 150 -11.27 17.85 7.28
C GLN A 150 -10.26 18.99 7.48
N GLY A 151 -9.03 18.86 6.96
CA GLY A 151 -7.97 19.86 7.15
C GLY A 151 -7.42 19.92 8.58
N VAL A 152 -7.51 18.82 9.35
CA VAL A 152 -7.15 18.76 10.77
C VAL A 152 -5.99 17.79 11.07
N LEU A 153 -5.10 17.53 10.11
CA LEU A 153 -3.99 16.59 10.31
C LEU A 153 -3.01 17.03 11.41
N GLU A 154 -2.82 18.35 11.59
CA GLU A 154 -1.88 18.91 12.58
C GLU A 154 -2.50 18.97 13.98
N GLU A 155 -3.78 19.35 14.08
CA GLU A 155 -4.58 19.33 15.31
C GLU A 155 -4.84 17.88 15.74
N GLY A 156 -5.15 17.04 14.76
CA GLY A 156 -5.45 15.62 14.88
C GLY A 156 -6.92 15.30 15.12
N ILE A 157 -7.23 14.01 15.06
CA ILE A 157 -8.57 13.47 15.36
C ILE A 157 -8.53 12.57 16.59
N ALA A 158 -9.58 12.64 17.41
CA ALA A 158 -9.76 11.75 18.54
C ALA A 158 -10.26 10.38 18.05
N LEU A 159 -9.60 9.31 18.49
CA LEU A 159 -10.04 7.94 18.24
C LEU A 159 -10.34 7.25 19.58
N ASP A 160 -11.37 6.42 19.58
CA ASP A 160 -11.73 5.64 20.76
C ASP A 160 -10.72 4.52 21.03
N PRO A 161 -10.58 4.06 22.29
CA PRO A 161 -9.87 2.82 22.58
C PRO A 161 -10.41 1.64 21.73
N PRO A 162 -9.55 0.71 21.27
CA PRO A 162 -8.10 0.62 21.49
C PRO A 162 -7.25 1.44 20.49
N PHE A 163 -7.87 2.28 19.66
CA PHE A 163 -7.21 2.95 18.56
C PHE A 163 -6.58 4.30 18.92
N HIS A 164 -6.61 4.77 20.16
CA HIS A 164 -5.84 5.94 20.56
C HIS A 164 -4.33 5.65 20.64
N LYS A 165 -3.48 6.68 20.68
CA LYS A 165 -2.02 6.50 20.58
C LYS A 165 -1.39 5.97 21.87
N ARG A 166 -1.86 6.38 23.05
CA ARG A 166 -1.43 5.94 24.40
C ARG A 166 -2.50 6.30 25.45
N GLU A 167 -2.45 5.68 26.63
CA GLU A 167 -3.21 6.13 27.81
C GLU A 167 -3.02 7.65 28.00
N GLY A 168 -4.13 8.40 27.93
CA GLY A 168 -4.14 9.86 28.11
C GLY A 168 -3.87 10.72 26.86
N LYS A 169 -3.58 10.14 25.68
CA LYS A 169 -3.53 10.88 24.40
C LYS A 169 -4.50 10.26 23.39
N ALA A 170 -5.75 10.74 23.44
CA ALA A 170 -6.84 10.31 22.56
C ALA A 170 -6.65 10.71 21.09
N THR A 171 -5.81 11.72 20.82
CA THR A 171 -5.68 12.32 19.50
C THR A 171 -4.52 11.75 18.70
N ARG A 172 -4.77 11.41 17.42
CA ARG A 172 -3.74 11.08 16.43
C ARG A 172 -3.54 12.25 15.46
N LYS A 173 -2.29 12.61 15.20
CA LYS A 173 -1.88 13.71 14.31
C LYS A 173 -0.57 13.40 13.57
N ILE A 174 -0.27 14.18 12.53
CA ILE A 174 0.96 13.99 11.72
C ILE A 174 2.22 14.54 12.38
N GLY A 175 2.07 15.39 13.41
CA GLY A 175 3.19 16.06 14.08
C GLY A 175 3.83 17.14 13.21
N SER A 176 5.06 17.55 13.58
CA SER A 176 5.79 18.66 12.93
C SER A 176 7.00 18.19 12.12
N ASN A 177 7.11 16.90 11.82
CA ASN A 177 8.22 16.39 11.02
C ASN A 177 8.08 16.88 9.56
N PRO A 178 9.06 17.61 9.01
CA PRO A 178 8.93 18.22 7.68
C PRO A 178 8.87 17.18 6.54
N VAL A 179 9.43 15.99 6.73
CA VAL A 179 9.31 14.89 5.75
C VAL A 179 7.87 14.38 5.71
N VAL A 180 7.28 14.15 6.89
CA VAL A 180 5.88 13.70 7.02
C VAL A 180 4.93 14.77 6.47
N GLN A 181 5.12 16.04 6.82
CA GLN A 181 4.29 17.14 6.29
C GLN A 181 4.36 17.25 4.77
N ARG A 182 5.55 17.14 4.14
CA ARG A 182 5.67 17.15 2.68
C ARG A 182 4.92 15.98 2.03
N ALA A 183 5.05 14.78 2.57
CA ALA A 183 4.30 13.62 2.08
C ALA A 183 2.80 13.81 2.27
N SER A 184 2.36 14.31 3.42
CA SER A 184 0.96 14.61 3.70
C SER A 184 0.36 15.65 2.76
N ASN A 185 1.13 16.68 2.37
CA ASN A 185 0.70 17.66 1.38
C ASN A 185 0.50 17.03 0.00
N GLN A 186 1.40 16.14 -0.43
CA GLN A 186 1.24 15.40 -1.69
C GLN A 186 0.03 14.45 -1.65
N ILE A 187 -0.16 13.71 -0.55
CA ILE A 187 -1.31 12.82 -0.38
C ILE A 187 -2.62 13.62 -0.41
N SER A 188 -2.64 14.79 0.24
CA SER A 188 -3.84 15.62 0.35
C SER A 188 -4.36 16.11 -1.00
N SER A 189 -3.47 16.30 -1.99
CA SER A 189 -3.87 16.68 -3.36
C SER A 189 -4.49 15.53 -4.16
N HIS A 190 -4.57 14.31 -3.62
CA HIS A 190 -5.04 13.09 -4.29
C HIS A 190 -6.25 12.44 -3.58
N LEU A 191 -6.91 13.13 -2.64
CA LEU A 191 -7.98 12.55 -1.81
C LEU A 191 -9.34 12.39 -2.52
N SER A 192 -9.45 12.78 -3.79
CA SER A 192 -10.66 12.64 -4.61
C SER A 192 -11.11 11.18 -4.73
N THR A 193 -10.14 10.28 -4.89
CA THR A 193 -10.37 8.84 -5.03
C THR A 193 -9.37 8.11 -4.15
N VAL A 194 -9.83 7.34 -3.18
CA VAL A 194 -8.98 6.65 -2.20
C VAL A 194 -9.30 5.17 -2.19
N HIS A 195 -8.25 4.35 -2.30
CA HIS A 195 -8.32 2.89 -2.21
C HIS A 195 -7.34 2.35 -1.16
N TYR A 196 -7.60 1.13 -0.71
CA TYR A 196 -6.78 0.42 0.26
C TYR A 196 -6.47 -0.97 -0.28
N LEU A 197 -5.22 -1.24 -0.62
CA LEU A 197 -4.76 -2.50 -1.18
C LEU A 197 -4.08 -3.35 -0.10
N ILE A 198 -4.55 -4.57 0.06
CA ILE A 198 -3.87 -5.60 0.86
C ILE A 198 -3.01 -6.43 -0.10
N VAL A 199 -1.73 -6.57 0.21
CA VAL A 199 -0.83 -7.52 -0.47
C VAL A 199 -0.45 -8.62 0.50
N ALA A 200 -0.74 -9.87 0.19
CA ALA A 200 -0.62 -10.96 1.16
C ALA A 200 -0.40 -12.34 0.53
N PRO A 201 0.07 -13.34 1.29
CA PRO A 201 0.42 -14.66 0.76
C PRO A 201 -0.77 -15.53 0.37
N GLU A 202 -1.90 -15.38 1.08
CA GLU A 202 -3.11 -16.14 0.81
C GLU A 202 -3.64 -15.82 -0.60
N GLU A 203 -3.95 -16.87 -1.36
CA GLU A 203 -4.47 -16.74 -2.72
C GLU A 203 -5.82 -16.02 -2.77
N CYS A 204 -6.02 -15.24 -3.84
CA CYS A 204 -7.31 -14.64 -4.12
C CYS A 204 -8.38 -15.72 -4.31
N GLY A 205 -9.50 -15.60 -3.61
CA GLY A 205 -10.61 -16.53 -3.75
C GLY A 205 -11.84 -16.16 -2.91
N PRO A 206 -12.88 -17.01 -2.92
CA PRO A 206 -14.14 -16.75 -2.20
C PRO A 206 -13.95 -16.48 -0.71
N GLY A 207 -12.95 -17.12 -0.07
CA GLY A 207 -12.61 -16.89 1.33
C GLY A 207 -12.16 -15.46 1.60
N VAL A 208 -11.22 -14.94 0.81
CA VAL A 208 -10.76 -13.54 0.89
C VAL A 208 -11.94 -12.57 0.68
N THR A 209 -12.74 -12.78 -0.37
CA THR A 209 -13.93 -11.95 -0.64
C THR A 209 -14.92 -11.96 0.53
N SER A 210 -15.17 -13.12 1.12
CA SER A 210 -16.09 -13.27 2.26
C SER A 210 -15.59 -12.53 3.51
N VAL A 211 -14.29 -12.57 3.79
CA VAL A 211 -13.71 -11.84 4.92
C VAL A 211 -13.77 -10.33 4.68
N LEU A 212 -13.43 -9.86 3.48
CA LEU A 212 -13.55 -8.44 3.11
C LEU A 212 -14.99 -7.96 3.22
N GLU A 213 -15.97 -8.77 2.80
CA GLU A 213 -17.40 -8.42 2.91
C GLU A 213 -17.81 -8.34 4.39
N THR A 214 -17.34 -9.27 5.21
CA THR A 214 -17.59 -9.26 6.66
C THR A 214 -17.00 -8.01 7.32
N ALA A 215 -15.78 -7.62 6.94
CA ALA A 215 -15.13 -6.41 7.43
C ALA A 215 -15.88 -5.14 6.98
N ARG A 216 -16.35 -5.10 5.72
CA ARG A 216 -17.18 -4.01 5.20
C ARG A 216 -18.50 -3.86 5.97
N GLN A 217 -19.14 -4.97 6.31
CA GLN A 217 -20.41 -5.00 7.04
C GLN A 217 -20.24 -5.01 8.57
N TYR A 218 -19.07 -4.64 9.09
CA TYR A 218 -18.78 -4.75 10.51
C TYR A 218 -19.71 -3.85 11.35
N LYS A 219 -20.70 -4.46 12.02
CA LYS A 219 -21.77 -3.74 12.74
C LYS A 219 -21.28 -2.87 13.90
N ARG A 220 -20.11 -3.19 14.46
CA ARG A 220 -19.46 -2.43 15.55
C ARG A 220 -18.29 -1.60 15.04
N ALA A 221 -18.31 -1.25 13.75
CA ALA A 221 -17.31 -0.44 13.11
C ALA A 221 -17.08 0.88 13.88
N PRO A 222 -15.82 1.24 14.18
CA PRO A 222 -15.52 2.54 14.78
C PRO A 222 -15.80 3.68 13.77
N PRO A 223 -15.86 4.94 14.23
CA PRO A 223 -15.96 6.08 13.33
C PRO A 223 -14.88 6.03 12.26
N TYR A 224 -15.22 6.42 11.03
CA TYR A 224 -14.34 6.45 9.84
C TYR A 224 -14.01 5.10 9.20
N TRP A 225 -14.51 4.00 9.74
CA TRP A 225 -14.35 2.69 9.13
C TRP A 225 -15.09 2.59 7.79
N ASP A 226 -14.34 2.43 6.70
CA ASP A 226 -14.89 2.29 5.36
C ASP A 226 -14.03 1.37 4.49
N TYR A 227 -14.50 0.13 4.37
CA TYR A 227 -13.87 -0.91 3.53
C TYR A 227 -14.46 -0.99 2.12
N SER A 228 -15.30 -0.04 1.70
CA SER A 228 -15.90 -0.05 0.37
C SER A 228 -14.88 0.02 -0.76
N SER A 229 -13.75 0.71 -0.56
CA SER A 229 -12.65 0.78 -1.53
C SER A 229 -11.46 -0.12 -1.18
N ALA A 230 -11.68 -1.18 -0.40
CA ALA A 230 -10.65 -2.16 -0.09
C ALA A 230 -10.49 -3.16 -1.24
N GLY A 231 -9.25 -3.52 -1.55
CA GLY A 231 -8.89 -4.52 -2.53
C GLY A 231 -7.77 -5.43 -2.04
N TYR A 232 -7.47 -6.44 -2.84
CA TYR A 232 -6.54 -7.50 -2.46
C TYR A 232 -5.71 -7.95 -3.68
N LEU A 233 -4.43 -8.20 -3.47
CA LEU A 233 -3.53 -8.76 -4.48
C LEU A 233 -2.63 -9.82 -3.80
N SER A 234 -2.64 -11.05 -4.31
CA SER A 234 -1.87 -12.12 -3.69
C SER A 234 -0.40 -12.08 -4.13
N TRP A 235 0.52 -12.50 -3.26
CA TRP A 235 1.92 -12.71 -3.65
C TRP A 235 2.06 -13.67 -4.84
N PRO A 236 1.28 -14.77 -4.94
CA PRO A 236 1.34 -15.63 -6.12
C PRO A 236 0.95 -14.91 -7.41
N GLN A 237 -0.04 -14.02 -7.39
CA GLN A 237 -0.38 -13.19 -8.55
C GLN A 237 0.76 -12.26 -8.95
N ILE A 238 1.44 -11.63 -7.97
CA ILE A 238 2.59 -10.77 -8.22
C ILE A 238 3.76 -11.58 -8.80
N ALA A 239 4.01 -12.79 -8.28
CA ALA A 239 5.06 -13.68 -8.77
C ALA A 239 4.79 -14.15 -10.22
N ALA A 240 3.54 -14.54 -10.52
CA ALA A 240 3.13 -14.92 -11.87
C ALA A 240 3.28 -13.74 -12.85
N PHE A 241 2.86 -12.54 -12.45
CA PHE A 241 3.05 -11.31 -13.24
C PHE A 241 4.53 -11.04 -13.50
N ALA A 242 5.37 -11.16 -12.47
CA ALA A 242 6.80 -10.99 -12.60
C ALA A 242 7.42 -12.01 -13.56
N GLN A 243 6.96 -13.27 -13.54
CA GLN A 243 7.36 -14.31 -14.48
C GLN A 243 6.98 -13.97 -15.92
N GLU A 244 5.72 -13.60 -16.14
CA GLU A 244 5.17 -13.22 -17.45
C GLU A 244 5.97 -12.08 -18.10
N HIS A 245 6.37 -11.09 -17.31
CA HIS A 245 7.06 -9.89 -17.80
C HIS A 245 8.59 -9.90 -17.64
N GLY A 246 9.17 -11.01 -17.19
CA GLY A 246 10.62 -11.15 -17.06
C GLY A 246 11.27 -10.17 -16.06
N LEU A 247 10.61 -9.91 -14.94
CA LEU A 247 11.12 -9.12 -13.80
C LEU A 247 12.10 -9.97 -12.99
N ARG A 248 13.24 -10.28 -13.61
CA ARG A 248 14.22 -11.27 -13.12
C ARG A 248 14.84 -10.91 -11.79
N HIS A 249 15.01 -9.62 -11.49
CA HIS A 249 15.61 -9.22 -10.21
C HIS A 249 14.64 -9.50 -9.06
N PHE A 250 13.39 -9.08 -9.20
CA PHE A 250 12.35 -9.37 -8.23
C PHE A 250 12.09 -10.88 -8.08
N GLN A 251 12.12 -11.65 -9.18
CA GLN A 251 12.05 -13.13 -9.11
C GLN A 251 13.14 -13.71 -8.22
N ARG A 252 14.40 -13.28 -8.39
CA ARG A 252 15.52 -13.72 -7.52
C ARG A 252 15.30 -13.35 -6.05
N VAL A 253 14.72 -12.17 -5.79
CA VAL A 253 14.38 -11.75 -4.42
C VAL A 253 13.29 -12.65 -3.83
N LEU A 254 12.26 -13.02 -4.59
CA LEU A 254 11.25 -13.97 -4.14
C LEU A 254 11.83 -15.37 -3.89
N GLU A 255 12.68 -15.86 -4.79
CA GLU A 255 13.38 -17.14 -4.65
C GLU A 255 14.24 -17.17 -3.39
N HIS A 256 14.99 -16.10 -3.11
CA HIS A 256 15.80 -16.00 -1.91
C HIS A 256 14.98 -16.01 -0.61
N ASN A 257 13.74 -15.48 -0.67
CA ASN A 257 12.83 -15.39 0.48
C ASN A 257 11.78 -16.53 0.50
N GLN A 258 12.00 -17.63 -0.22
CA GLN A 258 11.13 -18.81 -0.17
C GLN A 258 10.97 -19.34 1.27
N GLY A 259 9.73 -19.68 1.65
CA GLY A 259 9.38 -20.10 3.01
C GLY A 259 9.15 -18.93 4.00
N GLN A 260 9.30 -17.68 3.56
CA GLN A 260 8.98 -16.50 4.36
C GLN A 260 7.90 -15.63 3.74
N VAL A 261 7.97 -15.42 2.42
CA VAL A 261 6.94 -14.67 1.67
C VAL A 261 5.75 -15.57 1.37
N PHE A 262 6.01 -16.82 1.02
CA PHE A 262 5.05 -17.90 0.78
C PHE A 262 5.22 -18.99 1.83
#